data_AF-A0A9D7DX21-F1
#
_entry.id   AF-A0A9D7DX21-F1
#
_cell.length_a   1.000
_cell.length_b   1.000
_cell.length_c   1.000
_cell.angle_alpha   90.00
_cell.angle_beta   90.00
_cell.angle_gamma   90.00
#
_symmetry.space_group_name_H-M   'P 1'
#
loop_
_entity.id
_entity.type
_entity.pdbx_description
1 polymer ?
#
loop_
_entity_poly.entity_id
_entity_poly.type
_entity_poly.pdbx_seq_one_letter_code
_entity_poly.pdbx_strand_id
1 'polypeptide(L)'
;MLRIVLSTAIACCLVITSCIPPGKSALRIAIAHSPGSSVLYLAQELGMFEKYGVDVELAELNTCCESWECFDEGNCDAAVVSFEEFMSRHSPTDGSGVLMLLAVPDTSNSAARDSCPKAANCSGEEILIGNRSKLMLRRDEWQRVLLAYEHARLLAVSDMSSCVEIVAEREHSAPQDVISNIAAWSLFSIMAQDSLLSRDGPYSHMNAHWQGRLFLTSAVSTRLAADLMPNAGSPGDHAR
;
A
#
# COMPACT_ATOMS: atom_id res chain seq x y z
N MET A 1 -42.53 -16.83 41.48
CA MET A 1 -42.60 -16.70 40.01
C MET A 1 -41.70 -15.60 39.46
N LEU A 2 -41.71 -14.37 40.01
CA LEU A 2 -40.89 -13.24 39.51
C LEU A 2 -39.38 -13.54 39.41
N ARG A 3 -38.80 -14.26 40.39
CA ARG A 3 -37.37 -14.64 40.39
C ARG A 3 -36.97 -15.62 39.28
N ILE A 4 -37.89 -16.50 38.87
CA ILE A 4 -37.61 -17.49 37.82
C ILE A 4 -37.63 -16.80 36.45
N VAL A 5 -38.62 -15.92 36.21
CA VAL A 5 -38.72 -15.14 34.96
C VAL A 5 -37.51 -14.23 34.76
N LEU A 6 -37.01 -13.61 35.82
CA LEU A 6 -35.85 -12.72 35.75
C LEU A 6 -34.55 -13.47 35.42
N SER A 7 -34.31 -14.64 36.03
CA SER A 7 -33.13 -15.45 35.72
C SER A 7 -33.16 -16.00 34.29
N THR A 8 -34.33 -16.38 33.77
CA THR A 8 -34.45 -16.85 32.38
C THR A 8 -34.21 -15.71 31.38
N ALA A 9 -34.68 -14.50 31.67
CA ALA A 9 -34.44 -13.33 30.82
C ALA A 9 -32.94 -12.97 30.73
N ILE A 10 -32.22 -12.99 31.86
CA ILE A 10 -30.77 -12.69 31.89
C ILE A 10 -29.96 -13.75 31.14
N ALA A 11 -30.28 -15.04 31.32
CA ALA A 11 -29.63 -16.12 30.58
C ALA A 11 -29.88 -16.00 29.07
N CYS A 12 -31.09 -15.61 28.66
CA CYS A 12 -31.41 -15.39 27.25
C CYS A 12 -30.59 -14.21 26.67
N CYS A 13 -30.48 -13.09 27.40
CA CYS A 13 -29.70 -11.92 26.98
C CYS A 13 -28.20 -12.23 26.78
N LEU A 14 -27.61 -13.13 27.58
CA LEU A 14 -26.20 -13.52 27.44
C LEU A 14 -25.92 -14.37 26.20
N VAL A 15 -26.91 -15.13 25.71
CA VAL A 15 -26.74 -15.98 24.52
C VAL A 15 -26.85 -15.16 23.23
N ILE A 16 -27.66 -14.09 23.21
CA ILE A 16 -27.80 -13.23 22.02
C ILE A 16 -26.59 -12.31 21.80
N THR A 17 -25.80 -12.01 22.84
CA THR A 17 -24.57 -11.19 22.69
C THR A 17 -23.36 -11.96 22.18
N SER A 18 -23.36 -13.30 22.18
CA SER A 18 -22.22 -14.10 21.70
C SER A 18 -22.23 -14.32 20.18
N CYS A 19 -23.26 -13.88 19.47
CA CYS A 19 -23.36 -13.98 18.01
C CYS A 19 -22.87 -12.73 17.28
N ILE A 20 -22.27 -11.76 17.98
CA ILE A 20 -21.58 -10.66 17.30
C ILE A 20 -20.28 -11.26 16.74
N PRO A 21 -20.14 -11.36 15.40
CA PRO A 21 -18.87 -11.76 14.81
C PRO A 21 -17.80 -10.81 15.36
N PRO A 22 -16.62 -11.30 15.77
CA PRO A 22 -15.54 -10.41 16.17
C PRO A 22 -15.41 -9.35 15.08
N GLY A 23 -15.56 -8.08 15.47
CA GLY A 23 -15.47 -6.97 14.53
C GLY A 23 -14.17 -7.13 13.75
N LYS A 24 -14.25 -7.02 12.42
CA LYS A 24 -13.04 -7.09 11.60
C LYS A 24 -12.08 -6.02 12.08
N SER A 25 -10.88 -6.41 12.50
CA SER A 25 -9.84 -5.46 12.89
C SER A 25 -9.39 -4.68 11.67
N ALA A 26 -8.96 -3.42 11.84
CA ALA A 26 -8.35 -2.63 10.78
C ALA A 26 -7.20 -3.42 10.10
N LEU A 27 -6.97 -3.15 8.81
CA LEU A 27 -5.74 -3.58 8.14
C LEU A 27 -4.60 -2.69 8.61
N ARG A 28 -3.58 -3.29 9.23
CA ARG A 28 -2.43 -2.52 9.73
C ARG A 28 -1.32 -2.52 8.69
N ILE A 29 -0.92 -1.35 8.21
CA ILE A 29 0.13 -1.21 7.19
C ILE A 29 1.28 -0.40 7.80
N ALA A 30 2.45 -1.01 7.93
CA ALA A 30 3.64 -0.29 8.34
C ALA A 30 4.16 0.59 7.21
N ILE A 31 4.43 1.86 7.52
CA ILE A 31 5.05 2.80 6.60
C ILE A 31 6.17 3.56 7.27
N ALA A 32 7.23 3.86 6.52
CA ALA A 32 8.28 4.76 6.97
C ALA A 32 7.95 6.22 6.61
N HIS A 33 8.73 7.18 7.09
CA HIS A 33 8.73 8.53 6.55
C HIS A 33 9.56 8.57 5.26
N SER A 34 8.96 8.15 4.16
CA SER A 34 9.62 8.06 2.85
C SER A 34 8.67 8.45 1.71
N PRO A 35 9.18 8.94 0.58
CA PRO A 35 8.34 9.38 -0.54
C PRO A 35 7.38 8.32 -1.07
N GLY A 36 7.71 7.02 -1.01
CA GLY A 36 6.85 5.96 -1.55
C GLY A 36 5.70 5.56 -0.65
N SER A 37 5.85 5.74 0.65
CA SER A 37 4.75 5.63 1.59
C SER A 37 3.76 6.80 1.55
N SER A 38 4.19 7.97 1.04
CA SER A 38 3.42 9.21 1.15
C SER A 38 2.09 9.19 0.42
N VAL A 39 1.90 8.32 -0.57
CA VAL A 39 0.58 8.14 -1.20
C VAL A 39 -0.38 7.32 -0.33
N LEU A 40 0.10 6.34 0.45
CA LEU A 40 -0.76 5.65 1.42
C LEU A 40 -1.19 6.61 2.53
N TYR A 41 -0.25 7.42 3.01
CA TYR A 41 -0.54 8.50 3.95
C TYR A 41 -1.58 9.47 3.35
N LEU A 42 -1.35 9.94 2.13
CA LEU A 42 -2.29 10.84 1.44
C LEU A 42 -3.67 10.19 1.27
N ALA A 43 -3.75 8.89 0.99
CA ALA A 43 -5.00 8.16 0.91
C ALA A 43 -5.76 8.15 2.25
N GLN A 44 -5.05 8.09 3.38
CA GLN A 44 -5.65 8.24 4.71
C GLN A 44 -6.17 9.66 4.93
N GLU A 45 -5.33 10.67 4.72
CA GLU A 45 -5.67 12.08 4.98
C GLU A 45 -6.82 12.59 4.08
N LEU A 46 -6.90 12.09 2.85
CA LEU A 46 -7.99 12.40 1.93
C LEU A 46 -9.27 11.56 2.18
N GLY A 47 -9.29 10.70 3.20
CA GLY A 47 -10.44 9.84 3.51
C GLY A 47 -10.73 8.78 2.44
N MET A 48 -9.74 8.40 1.63
CA MET A 48 -9.94 7.44 0.54
C MET A 48 -10.22 6.03 1.08
N PHE A 49 -9.59 5.61 2.18
CA PHE A 49 -9.88 4.31 2.78
C PHE A 49 -11.35 4.20 3.22
N GLU A 50 -11.88 5.23 3.90
CA GLU A 50 -13.28 5.31 4.29
C GLU A 50 -14.21 5.31 3.05
N LYS A 51 -13.88 6.12 2.04
CA LYS A 51 -14.63 6.18 0.77
C LYS A 51 -14.77 4.81 0.10
N TYR A 52 -13.73 3.98 0.16
CA TYR A 52 -13.76 2.62 -0.40
C TYR A 52 -14.26 1.57 0.59
N GLY A 53 -14.68 1.96 1.79
CA GLY A 53 -15.23 1.06 2.80
C GLY A 53 -14.20 0.04 3.28
N VAL A 54 -12.96 0.48 3.51
CA VAL A 54 -11.90 -0.33 4.12
C VAL A 54 -11.33 0.42 5.32
N ASP A 55 -11.21 -0.29 6.45
CA ASP A 55 -10.61 0.23 7.67
C ASP A 55 -9.10 -0.08 7.64
N VAL A 56 -8.28 0.97 7.60
CA VAL A 56 -6.82 0.89 7.48
C VAL A 56 -6.21 1.74 8.58
N GLU A 57 -5.25 1.17 9.30
CA GLU A 57 -4.40 1.85 10.26
C GLU A 57 -2.98 1.90 9.69
N LEU A 58 -2.46 3.10 9.42
CA LEU A 58 -1.07 3.28 9.05
C LEU A 58 -0.21 3.33 10.32
N ALA A 59 0.67 2.35 10.47
CA ALA A 59 1.69 2.36 11.52
C ALA A 59 2.91 3.14 11.00
N GLU A 60 2.97 4.42 11.35
CA GLU A 60 4.08 5.30 10.96
C GLU A 60 5.32 5.02 11.81
N LEU A 61 6.40 4.64 11.12
CA LEU A 61 7.67 4.22 11.69
C LEU A 61 8.78 5.13 11.17
N ASN A 62 9.94 5.10 11.82
CA ASN A 62 11.02 6.01 11.49
C ASN A 62 11.83 5.53 10.28
N THR A 63 11.87 4.23 10.04
CA THR A 63 12.72 3.64 8.99
C THR A 63 12.04 2.47 8.28
N CYS A 64 12.46 2.18 7.04
CA CYS A 64 12.00 0.99 6.32
C CYS A 64 12.39 -0.32 7.03
N CYS A 65 13.53 -0.32 7.74
CA CYS A 65 13.98 -1.41 8.60
C CYS A 65 12.91 -1.75 9.66
N GLU A 66 12.39 -0.73 10.35
CA GLU A 66 11.32 -0.87 11.35
C GLU A 66 10.01 -1.33 10.70
N SER A 67 9.68 -0.83 9.50
CA SER A 67 8.50 -1.28 8.75
C SER A 67 8.55 -2.77 8.43
N TRP A 68 9.72 -3.26 8.01
CA TRP A 68 9.92 -4.70 7.82
C TRP A 68 9.74 -5.46 9.13
N GLU A 69 10.36 -5.00 10.22
CA GLU A 69 10.27 -5.67 11.53
C GLU A 69 8.82 -5.74 12.04
N CYS A 70 8.03 -4.66 11.91
CA CYS A 70 6.60 -4.71 12.26
C CYS A 70 5.85 -5.79 11.47
N PHE A 71 6.16 -5.93 10.18
CA PHE A 71 5.55 -6.94 9.33
C PHE A 71 6.01 -8.36 9.68
N ASP A 72 7.31 -8.57 9.89
CA ASP A 72 7.92 -9.88 10.18
C ASP A 72 7.46 -10.44 11.53
N GLU A 73 7.31 -9.58 12.53
CA GLU A 73 6.78 -9.92 13.86
C GLU A 73 5.26 -10.21 13.84
N GLY A 74 4.59 -9.94 12.71
CA GLY A 74 3.14 -10.11 12.57
C GLY A 74 2.31 -9.01 13.24
N ASN A 75 2.95 -7.94 13.70
CA ASN A 75 2.30 -6.76 14.27
C ASN A 75 1.55 -5.94 13.20
N CYS A 76 2.03 -6.00 11.95
CA CYS A 76 1.42 -5.41 10.78
C CYS A 76 0.97 -6.49 9.76
N ASP A 77 -0.06 -6.21 8.95
CA ASP A 77 -0.53 -7.11 7.88
C ASP A 77 0.24 -6.92 6.57
N ALA A 78 0.78 -5.72 6.37
CA ALA A 78 1.64 -5.32 5.26
C ALA A 78 2.68 -4.30 5.72
N ALA A 79 3.70 -4.07 4.89
CA ALA A 79 4.68 -3.02 5.09
C ALA A 79 5.12 -2.41 3.77
N VAL A 80 5.45 -1.12 3.77
CA VAL A 80 6.24 -0.50 2.72
C VAL A 80 7.72 -0.64 3.08
N VAL A 81 8.50 -1.24 2.18
CA VAL A 81 9.92 -1.56 2.38
C VAL A 81 10.71 -1.24 1.11
N SER A 82 12.03 -1.10 1.19
CA SER A 82 12.83 -0.96 -0.04
C SER A 82 12.90 -2.28 -0.80
N PHE A 83 12.95 -2.20 -2.13
CA PHE A 83 13.09 -3.38 -2.99
C PHE A 83 14.39 -4.15 -2.69
N GLU A 84 15.49 -3.44 -2.42
CA GLU A 84 16.76 -4.07 -2.05
C GLU A 84 16.65 -4.86 -0.75
N GLU A 85 16.01 -4.28 0.27
CA GLU A 85 15.78 -4.96 1.54
C GLU A 85 14.93 -6.21 1.33
N PHE A 86 13.86 -6.09 0.55
CA PHE A 86 13.03 -7.22 0.17
C PHE A 86 13.85 -8.33 -0.50
N MET A 87 14.64 -8.00 -1.52
CA MET A 87 15.46 -8.98 -2.23
C MET A 87 16.53 -9.61 -1.34
N SER A 88 17.08 -8.87 -0.39
CA SER A 88 18.10 -9.39 0.54
C SER A 88 17.54 -10.38 1.57
N ARG A 89 16.26 -10.22 1.95
CA ARG A 89 15.62 -11.00 3.01
C ARG A 89 14.73 -12.13 2.47
N HIS A 90 14.21 -11.99 1.25
CA HIS A 90 13.27 -12.95 0.69
C HIS A 90 13.97 -13.97 -0.23
N SER A 91 14.06 -15.22 0.23
CA SER A 91 14.44 -16.33 -0.66
C SER A 91 13.24 -16.74 -1.54
N PRO A 92 13.43 -17.01 -2.85
CA PRO A 92 12.37 -17.49 -3.75
C PRO A 92 11.67 -18.79 -3.28
N THR A 93 12.27 -19.51 -2.34
CA THR A 93 11.86 -20.86 -1.89
C THR A 93 10.76 -20.86 -0.83
N ASP A 94 10.51 -19.76 -0.14
CA ASP A 94 9.85 -19.82 1.18
C ASP A 94 8.32 -19.75 1.12
N GLY A 95 7.75 -19.78 -0.09
CA GLY A 95 6.31 -19.99 -0.29
C GLY A 95 5.41 -18.83 0.15
N SER A 96 5.90 -17.88 0.96
CA SER A 96 5.30 -16.58 1.21
C SER A 96 5.04 -15.89 -0.13
N GLY A 97 3.78 -15.88 -0.56
CA GLY A 97 3.41 -14.98 -1.64
C GLY A 97 3.42 -13.56 -1.09
N VAL A 98 3.94 -12.68 -1.90
CA VAL A 98 4.12 -11.28 -1.59
C VAL A 98 3.19 -10.56 -2.56
N LEU A 99 2.25 -9.77 -2.05
CA LEU A 99 1.66 -8.73 -2.89
C LEU A 99 2.72 -7.66 -2.99
N MET A 100 3.41 -7.59 -4.12
CA MET A 100 4.36 -6.54 -4.45
C MET A 100 3.64 -5.57 -5.35
N LEU A 101 3.61 -4.29 -5.00
CA LEU A 101 3.54 -3.16 -5.93
C LEU A 101 3.53 -1.88 -5.12
N LEU A 102 4.61 -1.08 -5.20
CA LEU A 102 4.59 0.37 -5.07
C LEU A 102 5.94 1.07 -5.30
N ALA A 103 6.52 0.96 -6.50
CA ALA A 103 7.78 1.62 -6.82
C ALA A 103 7.59 3.15 -6.86
N VAL A 104 8.12 3.82 -5.84
CA VAL A 104 8.37 5.25 -5.87
C VAL A 104 9.87 5.44 -5.72
N PRO A 105 10.53 6.23 -6.58
CA PRO A 105 11.93 6.52 -6.40
C PRO A 105 12.12 7.33 -5.12
N ASP A 106 12.95 6.82 -4.22
CA ASP A 106 13.47 7.64 -3.13
C ASP A 106 14.43 8.69 -3.73
N THR A 107 13.96 9.94 -3.77
CA THR A 107 14.75 11.11 -4.15
C THR A 107 15.37 11.79 -2.93
N SER A 108 15.07 11.32 -1.72
CA SER A 108 15.50 11.97 -0.50
C SER A 108 16.98 11.67 -0.23
N ASN A 109 17.79 12.74 -0.25
CA ASN A 109 19.22 12.63 0.03
C ASN A 109 19.45 12.42 1.54
N SER A 110 19.97 11.26 1.90
CA SER A 110 20.98 11.03 2.96
C SER A 110 20.63 11.15 4.46
N ALA A 111 19.47 11.65 4.89
CA ALA A 111 19.20 11.85 6.32
C ALA A 111 18.88 10.54 7.10
N ALA A 112 18.34 9.51 6.46
CA ALA A 112 18.04 8.23 7.10
C ALA A 112 19.27 7.33 7.34
N ARG A 113 20.46 7.71 6.85
CA ARG A 113 21.66 6.85 6.86
C ARG A 113 22.22 6.58 8.24
N ASP A 114 22.00 7.47 9.21
CA ASP A 114 22.65 7.38 10.51
C ASP A 114 21.86 6.56 11.56
N SER A 115 20.56 6.31 11.35
CA SER A 115 19.71 5.62 12.35
C SER A 115 19.55 4.11 12.11
N CYS A 116 19.63 3.64 10.85
CA CYS A 116 19.74 2.21 10.53
C CYS A 116 21.09 2.00 9.83
N PRO A 117 22.04 1.19 10.37
CA PRO A 117 23.28 0.85 9.66
C PRO A 117 23.05 0.20 8.28
N LYS A 118 21.82 -0.29 8.05
CA LYS A 118 21.33 -0.82 6.77
C LYS A 118 20.63 0.24 5.89
N ALA A 119 20.28 1.41 6.42
CA ALA A 119 19.64 2.51 5.66
C ALA A 119 20.59 3.23 4.69
N ALA A 120 21.88 2.94 4.73
CA ALA A 120 22.77 3.28 3.62
C ALA A 120 22.28 2.74 2.25
N ASN A 121 21.42 1.71 2.27
CA ASN A 121 20.79 1.03 1.14
C ASN A 121 19.26 1.24 1.06
N CYS A 122 18.71 2.24 1.77
CA CYS A 122 17.29 2.58 1.60
C CYS A 122 17.02 3.47 0.37
N SER A 123 18.05 3.86 -0.38
CA SER A 123 17.89 4.52 -1.67
C SER A 123 17.40 3.50 -2.71
N GLY A 124 16.13 3.52 -3.06
CA GLY A 124 15.61 2.59 -4.06
C GLY A 124 14.12 2.71 -4.26
N GLU A 125 13.62 1.90 -5.18
CA GLU A 125 12.19 1.68 -5.35
C GLU A 125 11.63 1.07 -4.08
N GLU A 126 10.61 1.67 -3.51
CA GLU A 126 9.85 1.05 -2.43
C GLU A 126 8.85 0.03 -2.98
N ILE A 127 8.40 -0.89 -2.13
CA ILE A 127 7.34 -1.83 -2.46
C ILE A 127 6.45 -2.03 -1.24
N LEU A 128 5.13 -2.07 -1.45
CA LEU A 128 4.22 -2.63 -0.48
C LEU A 128 4.37 -4.15 -0.53
N ILE A 129 4.57 -4.79 0.62
CA ILE A 129 4.63 -6.24 0.80
C ILE A 129 3.53 -6.69 1.75
N GLY A 130 3.03 -7.92 1.57
CA GLY A 130 2.05 -8.52 2.47
C GLY A 130 2.13 -10.04 2.47
N ASN A 131 1.64 -10.67 3.54
CA ASN A 131 1.63 -12.13 3.65
C ASN A 131 0.51 -12.73 2.81
N ARG A 132 0.82 -13.60 1.83
CA ARG A 132 -0.18 -14.22 0.93
C ARG A 132 -1.39 -14.78 1.65
N SER A 133 -1.19 -15.54 2.72
CA SER A 133 -2.28 -16.20 3.41
C SER A 133 -3.24 -15.17 4.01
N LYS A 134 -2.70 -14.12 4.63
CA LYS A 134 -3.49 -12.98 5.14
C LYS A 134 -4.16 -12.19 4.02
N LEU A 135 -3.43 -11.92 2.93
CA LEU A 135 -3.93 -11.22 1.76
C LEU A 135 -5.12 -11.95 1.13
N MET A 136 -5.02 -13.27 0.97
CA MET A 136 -6.08 -14.08 0.38
C MET A 136 -7.31 -14.19 1.28
N LEU A 137 -7.12 -14.19 2.61
CA LEU A 137 -8.24 -14.17 3.58
C LEU A 137 -9.04 -12.86 3.53
N ARG A 138 -8.37 -11.74 3.25
CA ARG A 138 -8.99 -10.39 3.19
C ARG A 138 -8.88 -9.77 1.80
N ARG A 139 -8.98 -10.57 0.74
CA ARG A 139 -8.70 -10.17 -0.65
C ARG A 139 -9.45 -8.90 -1.08
N ASP A 140 -10.75 -8.85 -0.80
CA ASP A 140 -11.61 -7.74 -1.21
C ASP A 140 -11.22 -6.43 -0.50
N GLU A 141 -10.72 -6.53 0.72
CA GLU A 141 -10.25 -5.37 1.51
C GLU A 141 -8.95 -4.85 0.92
N TRP A 142 -8.01 -5.72 0.59
CA TRP A 142 -6.77 -5.33 -0.11
C TRP A 142 -7.00 -4.73 -1.49
N GLN A 143 -8.02 -5.20 -2.23
CA GLN A 143 -8.42 -4.55 -3.48
C GLN A 143 -8.91 -3.11 -3.25
N ARG A 144 -9.66 -2.88 -2.17
CA ARG A 144 -10.11 -1.53 -1.79
C ARG A 144 -8.95 -0.64 -1.34
N VAL A 145 -7.96 -1.18 -0.62
CA VAL A 145 -6.72 -0.45 -0.29
C VAL A 145 -6.02 0.00 -1.56
N LEU A 146 -5.86 -0.87 -2.56
CA LEU A 146 -5.22 -0.53 -3.82
C LEU A 146 -6.02 0.49 -4.64
N LEU A 147 -7.36 0.42 -4.61
CA LEU A 147 -8.22 1.42 -5.23
C LEU A 147 -8.09 2.79 -4.54
N ALA A 148 -8.08 2.81 -3.21
CA ALA A 148 -7.89 4.02 -2.41
C ALA A 148 -6.53 4.67 -2.68
N TYR A 149 -5.49 3.84 -2.70
CA TYR A 149 -4.13 4.24 -3.06
C TYR A 149 -4.09 4.89 -4.45
N GLU A 150 -4.63 4.21 -5.47
CA GLU A 150 -4.55 4.70 -6.85
C GLU A 150 -5.38 5.98 -7.04
N HIS A 151 -6.52 6.08 -6.34
CA HIS A 151 -7.32 7.30 -6.32
C HIS A 151 -6.52 8.48 -5.74
N ALA A 152 -5.88 8.28 -4.58
CA ALA A 152 -5.05 9.31 -3.95
C ALA A 152 -3.89 9.74 -4.87
N ARG A 153 -3.25 8.77 -5.55
CA ARG A 153 -2.19 9.05 -6.52
C ARG A 153 -2.70 9.91 -7.69
N LEU A 154 -3.84 9.56 -8.27
CA LEU A 154 -4.43 10.31 -9.39
C LEU A 154 -4.84 11.72 -8.94
N LEU A 155 -5.38 11.86 -7.73
CA LEU A 155 -5.68 13.16 -7.16
C LEU A 155 -4.43 14.01 -6.94
N ALA A 156 -3.34 13.43 -6.45
CA ALA A 156 -2.07 14.13 -6.29
C ALA A 156 -1.54 14.70 -7.60
N VAL A 157 -1.84 14.05 -8.74
CA VAL A 157 -1.49 14.56 -10.08
C VAL A 157 -2.48 15.62 -10.55
N SER A 158 -3.80 15.46 -10.30
CA SER A 158 -4.82 16.38 -10.81
C SER A 158 -5.02 17.65 -9.96
N ASP A 159 -4.81 17.56 -8.65
CA ASP A 159 -4.91 18.65 -7.67
C ASP A 159 -3.65 18.65 -6.79
N MET A 160 -2.54 18.98 -7.44
CA MET A 160 -1.22 18.91 -6.83
C MET A 160 -1.07 19.88 -5.66
N SER A 161 -1.67 21.08 -5.73
CA SER A 161 -1.57 22.09 -4.66
C SER A 161 -2.02 21.57 -3.31
N SER A 162 -3.22 20.99 -3.23
CA SER A 162 -3.78 20.48 -1.99
C SER A 162 -2.98 19.29 -1.44
N CYS A 163 -2.49 18.42 -2.33
CA CYS A 163 -1.74 17.23 -1.92
C CYS A 163 -0.30 17.54 -1.49
N VAL A 164 0.32 18.56 -2.10
CA VAL A 164 1.67 19.01 -1.72
C VAL A 164 1.68 19.55 -0.30
N GLU A 165 0.68 20.33 0.11
CA GLU A 165 0.61 20.87 1.47
C GLU A 165 0.55 19.76 2.52
N ILE A 166 -0.31 18.76 2.32
CA ILE A 166 -0.45 17.60 3.21
C ILE A 166 0.88 16.83 3.34
N VAL A 167 1.53 16.52 2.22
CA VAL A 167 2.76 15.73 2.22
C VAL A 167 3.95 16.56 2.76
N ALA A 168 4.03 17.85 2.44
CA ALA A 168 5.08 18.74 2.93
C ALA A 168 5.01 18.93 4.45
N GLU A 169 3.80 19.02 5.01
CA GLU A 169 3.58 19.09 6.46
C GLU A 169 4.11 17.82 7.16
N ARG A 170 3.73 16.65 6.65
CA ARG A 170 4.20 15.34 7.17
C ARG A 170 5.72 15.19 7.07
N GLU A 171 6.29 15.46 5.90
CA GLU A 171 7.71 15.23 5.62
C GLU A 171 8.60 16.37 6.15
N HIS A 172 8.02 17.40 6.78
CA HIS A 172 8.72 18.60 7.21
C HIS A 172 9.65 19.18 6.13
N SER A 173 9.18 19.13 4.88
CA SER A 173 9.97 19.41 3.68
C SER A 173 9.43 20.62 2.93
N ALA A 174 10.25 21.23 2.08
CA ALA A 174 9.79 22.35 1.27
C ALA A 174 8.79 21.85 0.20
N PRO A 175 7.70 22.59 -0.09
CA PRO A 175 6.72 22.21 -1.11
C PRO A 175 7.33 21.85 -2.47
N GLN A 176 8.43 22.51 -2.86
CA GLN A 176 9.11 22.29 -4.13
C GLN A 176 9.76 20.90 -4.24
N ASP A 177 10.25 20.36 -3.12
CA ASP A 177 10.85 19.03 -3.07
C ASP A 177 9.76 17.97 -3.22
N VAL A 178 8.62 18.19 -2.54
CA VAL A 178 7.42 17.34 -2.62
C VAL A 178 6.82 17.32 -4.02
N ILE A 179 6.72 18.47 -4.70
CA ILE A 179 6.22 18.54 -6.09
C ILE A 179 7.03 17.61 -7.02
N SER A 180 8.35 17.62 -6.88
CA SER A 180 9.24 16.78 -7.70
C SER A 180 8.99 15.29 -7.43
N ASN A 181 8.70 14.92 -6.18
CA ASN A 181 8.39 13.55 -5.77
C ASN A 181 7.03 13.09 -6.29
N ILE A 182 6.00 13.92 -6.14
CA ILE A 182 4.64 13.64 -6.64
C ILE A 182 4.65 13.45 -8.15
N ALA A 183 5.38 14.30 -8.88
CA ALA A 183 5.54 14.15 -10.32
C ALA A 183 6.18 12.80 -10.67
N ALA A 184 7.18 12.33 -9.90
CA ALA A 184 7.82 11.05 -10.10
C ALA A 184 6.87 9.86 -9.87
N TRP A 185 5.89 9.96 -8.96
CA TRP A 185 4.88 8.91 -8.72
C TRP A 185 4.06 8.57 -9.98
N SER A 186 3.84 9.57 -10.85
CA SER A 186 3.06 9.40 -12.08
C SER A 186 3.80 8.58 -13.15
N LEU A 187 5.11 8.78 -13.27
CA LEU A 187 5.96 8.13 -14.26
C LEU A 187 6.29 6.68 -13.86
N PHE A 188 6.52 6.46 -12.57
CA PHE A 188 7.03 5.19 -12.08
C PHE A 188 5.98 4.08 -11.99
N SER A 189 4.71 4.39 -11.74
CA SER A 189 3.66 3.36 -11.79
C SER A 189 3.57 2.68 -13.16
N ILE A 190 3.80 3.44 -14.24
CA ILE A 190 3.80 2.92 -15.61
C ILE A 190 5.11 2.17 -15.90
N MET A 191 6.26 2.76 -15.57
CA MET A 191 7.57 2.18 -15.86
C MET A 191 7.92 0.97 -14.99
N ALA A 192 7.54 0.94 -13.71
CA ALA A 192 7.76 -0.20 -12.84
C ALA A 192 6.85 -1.38 -13.22
N GLN A 193 5.61 -1.11 -13.62
CA GLN A 193 4.75 -2.15 -14.19
C GLN A 193 5.38 -2.69 -15.49
N ASP A 194 5.90 -1.85 -16.37
CA ASP A 194 6.54 -2.30 -17.62
C ASP A 194 7.88 -3.01 -17.37
N SER A 195 8.76 -2.51 -16.49
CA SER A 195 10.05 -3.15 -16.15
C SER A 195 9.90 -4.45 -15.35
N LEU A 196 8.92 -4.54 -14.44
CA LEU A 196 8.68 -5.76 -13.66
C LEU A 196 7.94 -6.83 -14.46
N LEU A 197 7.11 -6.42 -15.44
CA LEU A 197 6.32 -7.35 -16.26
C LEU A 197 6.93 -7.60 -17.64
N SER A 198 7.89 -6.78 -18.10
CA SER A 198 8.56 -7.00 -19.39
C SER A 198 9.56 -8.14 -19.29
N ARG A 199 9.54 -8.95 -20.35
CA ARG A 199 10.41 -10.12 -20.49
C ARG A 199 11.90 -9.75 -20.54
N ASP A 200 12.23 -8.52 -20.92
CA ASP A 200 13.61 -8.02 -21.08
C ASP A 200 13.96 -6.89 -20.10
N GLY A 201 13.10 -6.60 -19.11
CA GLY A 201 13.33 -5.54 -18.13
C GLY A 201 14.56 -5.80 -17.23
N PRO A 202 15.01 -4.81 -16.45
CA PRO A 202 16.13 -4.96 -15.52
C PRO A 202 15.90 -6.04 -14.45
N TYR A 203 14.66 -6.53 -14.31
CA TYR A 203 14.28 -7.63 -13.42
C TYR A 203 13.87 -8.91 -14.17
N SER A 204 14.16 -9.01 -15.47
CA SER A 204 13.86 -10.17 -16.34
C SER A 204 14.45 -11.50 -15.86
N HIS A 205 15.51 -11.44 -15.06
CA HIS A 205 16.15 -12.60 -14.43
C HIS A 205 15.47 -13.03 -13.10
N MET A 206 14.48 -12.27 -12.62
CA MET A 206 13.57 -12.77 -11.58
C MET A 206 12.80 -13.97 -12.15
N ASN A 207 13.00 -15.12 -11.51
CA ASN A 207 12.51 -16.42 -11.96
C ASN A 207 11.02 -16.35 -12.37
N ALA A 208 10.59 -17.10 -13.40
CA ALA A 208 9.21 -17.09 -13.91
C ALA A 208 8.12 -17.30 -12.82
N HIS A 209 8.52 -17.91 -11.70
CA HIS A 209 7.72 -18.05 -10.47
C HIS A 209 7.29 -16.70 -9.83
N TRP A 210 8.10 -15.64 -9.96
CA TRP A 210 7.79 -14.29 -9.47
C TRP A 210 6.88 -13.52 -10.43
N GLN A 211 7.09 -13.65 -11.76
CA GLN A 211 6.21 -13.08 -12.78
C GLN A 211 4.76 -13.57 -12.64
N GLY A 212 4.57 -14.84 -12.26
CA GLY A 212 3.26 -15.43 -11.99
C GLY A 212 2.60 -15.00 -10.67
N ARG A 213 3.27 -14.22 -9.80
CA ARG A 213 2.75 -13.79 -8.49
C ARG A 213 2.43 -12.29 -8.42
N LEU A 214 2.79 -11.51 -9.44
CA LEU A 214 2.51 -10.09 -9.62
C LEU A 214 1.16 -9.92 -10.35
N PHE A 215 0.06 -9.59 -9.66
CA PHE A 215 -1.27 -9.79 -10.27
C PHE A 215 -2.37 -8.74 -10.05
N LEU A 216 -2.13 -7.59 -9.39
CA LEU A 216 -3.27 -6.75 -8.97
C LEU A 216 -3.32 -5.29 -9.46
N THR A 217 -2.22 -4.59 -9.68
CA THR A 217 -2.34 -3.14 -10.02
C THR A 217 -2.75 -2.87 -11.46
N SER A 218 -2.23 -3.59 -12.45
CA SER A 218 -2.52 -3.27 -13.86
C SER A 218 -4.02 -3.36 -14.18
N ALA A 219 -4.72 -4.33 -13.58
CA ALA A 219 -6.16 -4.51 -13.72
C ALA A 219 -6.99 -3.47 -12.94
N VAL A 220 -6.46 -2.99 -11.81
CA VAL A 220 -7.11 -1.95 -10.99
C VAL A 220 -6.94 -0.58 -11.63
N SER A 221 -5.73 -0.21 -12.06
CA SER A 221 -5.45 1.06 -12.73
C SER A 221 -6.22 1.18 -14.06
N THR A 222 -6.35 0.11 -14.86
CA THR A 222 -7.15 0.17 -16.10
C THR A 222 -8.65 0.35 -15.85
N ARG A 223 -9.22 -0.31 -14.84
CA ARG A 223 -10.63 -0.11 -14.45
C ARG A 223 -10.87 1.28 -13.85
N LEU A 224 -10.02 1.71 -12.92
CA LEU A 224 -10.17 2.98 -12.24
C LEU A 224 -9.95 4.16 -13.19
N ALA A 225 -9.00 4.06 -14.14
CA ALA A 225 -8.83 5.06 -15.18
C ALA A 225 -10.06 5.15 -16.10
N ALA A 226 -10.68 4.02 -16.46
CA ALA A 226 -11.91 4.02 -17.24
C ALA A 226 -13.10 4.67 -16.49
N ASP A 227 -13.19 4.46 -15.18
CA ASP A 227 -14.26 5.01 -14.34
C ASP A 227 -14.04 6.49 -13.96
N LEU A 228 -12.80 6.91 -13.72
CA LEU A 228 -12.45 8.29 -13.31
C LEU A 228 -12.17 9.22 -14.49
N MET A 229 -11.85 8.69 -15.67
CA MET A 229 -11.60 9.46 -16.88
C MET A 229 -12.47 8.96 -18.06
N PRO A 230 -13.81 9.09 -17.99
CA PRO A 230 -14.72 8.56 -19.02
C PRO A 230 -14.52 9.21 -20.41
N ASN A 231 -13.75 10.31 -20.50
CA ASN A 231 -13.41 11.01 -21.75
C ASN A 231 -11.95 10.85 -22.18
N ALA A 232 -11.13 10.06 -21.47
CA ALA A 232 -9.81 9.68 -21.97
C ALA A 232 -10.03 8.69 -23.12
N GLY A 233 -9.90 9.17 -24.35
CA GLY A 233 -10.13 8.38 -25.55
C GLY A 233 -9.43 7.02 -25.48
N SER A 234 -10.14 5.99 -25.91
CA SER A 234 -9.60 4.64 -26.10
C SER A 234 -8.19 4.72 -26.70
N PRO A 235 -7.17 4.01 -26.15
CA PRO A 235 -5.81 4.00 -26.69
C PRO A 235 -5.68 3.40 -28.12
N GLY A 236 -6.77 3.25 -28.86
CA GLY A 236 -6.82 2.64 -30.20
C GLY A 236 -7.20 3.57 -31.36
N ASP A 237 -7.54 4.85 -31.12
CA ASP A 237 -8.08 5.72 -32.19
C ASP A 237 -7.04 6.57 -32.95
N HIS A 238 -5.74 6.40 -32.70
CA HIS A 238 -4.67 7.05 -33.46
C HIS A 238 -3.99 6.12 -34.48
N ALA A 239 -4.80 5.31 -35.17
CA ALA A 239 -4.37 4.54 -36.33
C ALA A 239 -5.43 4.56 -37.44
N ARG A 240 -5.72 5.75 -37.98
CA ARG A 240 -6.24 5.94 -39.35
C ARG A 240 -5.76 7.26 -39.94
#